data_AF-A0A7V9K2I0-F1
#
_entry.id   AF-A0A7V9K2I0-F1
#
_cell.length_a   1.000
_cell.length_b   1.000
_cell.length_c   1.000
_cell.angle_alpha   90.00
_cell.angle_beta   90.00
_cell.angle_gamma   90.00
#
_symmetry.space_group_name_H-M   'P 1'
#
loop_
_entity.id
_entity.type
_entity.pdbx_description
1 polymer ?
#
loop_
_entity_poly.entity_id
_entity_poly.type
_entity_poly.pdbx_seq_one_letter_code
_entity_poly.pdbx_strand_id
1 'polypeptide(L)' 'AGPVLTYIADLRGVALDISGGDLIAEGIPASPALGAALEDTLRAKLDGDIGGREQELAHALRVARGEAE' A
#
# COMPACT_ATOMS: atom_id res chain seq x y z
N ALA A 1 -2.62 24.71 15.90
CA ALA A 1 -3.10 24.20 14.61
C ALA A 1 -4.53 23.69 14.79
N GLY A 2 -5.44 23.96 13.85
CA GLY A 2 -6.82 23.45 13.95
C GLY A 2 -6.89 21.95 13.63
N PRO A 3 -8.04 21.27 13.91
CA PRO A 3 -8.19 19.82 13.77
C PRO A 3 -7.79 19.28 12.39
N VAL A 4 -8.13 20.01 11.33
CA VAL A 4 -7.83 19.64 9.93
C VAL A 4 -6.31 19.61 9.65
N LEU A 5 -5.55 20.54 10.24
CA LEU A 5 -4.10 20.58 10.03
C LEU A 5 -3.38 19.43 10.75
N THR A 6 -3.91 18.98 11.89
CA THR A 6 -3.41 17.80 12.60
C THR A 6 -3.67 16.54 11.78
N TYR A 7 -4.88 16.38 11.25
CA TYR A 7 -5.26 15.24 10.39
C TYR A 7 -4.36 15.13 9.14
N ILE A 8 -4.09 16.24 8.45
CA ILE A 8 -3.20 16.25 7.27
C ILE A 8 -1.74 15.93 7.65
N ALA A 9 -1.29 16.34 8.84
CA ALA A 9 0.05 16.03 9.31
C ALA A 9 0.21 14.54 9.63
N ASP A 10 -0.79 13.91 10.23
CA ASP A 10 -0.79 12.49 10.57
C ASP A 10 -0.81 11.61 9.31
N LEU A 11 -1.58 11.99 8.28
CA LEU A 11 -1.62 11.28 7.00
C LEU A 11 -0.28 11.30 6.24
N ARG A 12 0.55 12.35 6.41
CA ARG A 12 1.89 12.41 5.80
C ARG A 12 2.86 11.36 6.36
N GLY A 13 2.59 10.82 7.55
CA GLY A 13 3.39 9.76 8.16
C GLY A 13 2.89 8.35 7.85
N VAL A 14 1.74 8.21 7.19
CA VAL A 14 1.19 6.90 6.83
C VAL A 14 2.01 6.32 5.70
N ALA A 15 2.79 5.30 6.03
CA ALA A 15 3.53 4.47 5.10
C ALA A 15 2.98 3.04 5.14
N LEU A 16 3.31 2.25 4.12
CA LEU A 16 3.07 0.81 4.15
C LEU A 16 4.01 0.14 5.16
N ASP A 17 3.50 -0.92 5.79
CA ASP A 17 4.25 -1.85 6.62
C ASP A 17 5.00 -2.89 5.75
N ILE A 18 4.71 -2.90 4.44
CA ILE A 18 5.39 -3.68 3.40
C ILE A 18 6.23 -2.78 2.47
N SER A 19 7.14 -3.41 1.75
CA SER A 19 8.00 -2.80 0.75
C SER A 19 7.95 -3.57 -0.57
N GLY A 20 8.55 -3.03 -1.63
CA GLY A 20 8.73 -3.77 -2.88
C GLY A 20 9.57 -5.04 -2.71
N GLY A 21 10.48 -5.08 -1.72
CA GLY A 21 11.25 -6.27 -1.41
C GLY A 21 10.38 -7.45 -0.96
N ASP A 22 9.27 -7.17 -0.27
CA ASP A 22 8.31 -8.20 0.16
C ASP A 22 7.60 -8.82 -1.05
N LEU A 23 7.17 -8.00 -2.00
CA LEU A 23 6.56 -8.49 -3.26
C LEU A 23 7.56 -9.30 -4.10
N ILE A 24 8.82 -8.88 -4.14
CA ILE A 24 9.88 -9.60 -4.85
C ILE A 24 10.15 -10.97 -4.19
N ALA A 25 10.13 -11.04 -2.86
CA ALA A 25 10.27 -12.30 -2.12
C ALA A 25 9.12 -13.29 -2.43
N GLU A 26 7.93 -12.76 -2.71
CA GLU A 26 6.74 -13.51 -3.13
C GLU A 26 6.69 -13.81 -4.64
N GLY A 27 7.76 -13.50 -5.36
CA GLY A 27 7.94 -13.85 -6.77
C GLY A 27 7.41 -12.81 -7.77
N ILE A 28 7.02 -11.61 -7.33
CA ILE A 28 6.67 -10.52 -8.23
C ILE A 28 7.95 -9.87 -8.76
N PRO A 29 8.20 -9.87 -10.08
CA PRO A 29 9.39 -9.23 -10.62
C PRO A 29 9.33 -7.71 -10.47
N ALA A 30 10.48 -7.11 -10.21
CA ALA A 30 10.62 -5.65 -10.19
C ALA A 30 10.16 -5.05 -11.53
N SER A 31 9.11 -4.24 -11.46
CA SER A 31 8.44 -3.69 -12.65
C SER A 31 7.62 -2.45 -12.28
N PRO A 32 7.23 -1.62 -13.26
CA PRO A 32 6.30 -0.51 -13.01
C PRO A 32 4.98 -0.95 -12.38
N ALA A 33 4.49 -2.16 -12.73
CA ALA A 33 3.28 -2.73 -12.15
C ALA A 33 3.41 -3.00 -10.64
N LEU A 34 4.59 -3.44 -10.17
CA LEU A 34 4.86 -3.60 -8.74
C LEU A 34 4.75 -2.25 -8.00
N GLY A 35 5.31 -1.18 -8.58
CA GLY A 35 5.20 0.16 -8.01
C GLY A 35 3.75 0.63 -7.94
N ALA A 36 2.99 0.45 -9.03
CA ALA A 36 1.58 0.78 -9.08
C ALA A 36 0.75 0.00 -8.04
N ALA A 37 1.08 -1.28 -7.80
CA ALA A 37 0.44 -2.08 -6.77
C ALA A 37 0.68 -1.54 -5.35
N LEU A 38 1.90 -1.08 -5.05
CA LEU A 38 2.21 -0.45 -3.76
C LEU A 38 1.48 0.89 -3.61
N GLU A 39 1.39 1.70 -4.66
CA GLU A 39 0.62 2.96 -4.62
C GLU A 39 -0.87 2.71 -4.39
N ASP A 40 -1.44 1.69 -5.05
CA ASP A 40 -2.84 1.30 -4.85
C ASP A 40 -3.09 0.79 -3.42
N THR A 41 -2.17 -0.02 -2.90
CA THR A 41 -2.22 -0.49 -1.50
C THR A 41 -2.16 0.66 -0.52
N LEU A 42 -1.31 1.67 -0.76
CA LEU A 42 -1.24 2.85 0.09
C LEU A 42 -2.55 3.64 0.06
N ARG A 43 -3.19 3.77 -1.11
CA ARG A 43 -4.51 4.39 -1.22
C ARG A 43 -5.55 3.64 -0.38
N ALA A 44 -5.63 2.32 -0.52
CA ALA A 44 -6.57 1.50 0.25
C ALA A 44 -6.32 1.60 1.78
N LYS A 45 -5.06 1.70 2.22
CA LYS A 45 -4.71 1.95 3.63
C LYS A 45 -5.17 3.33 4.11
N LEU A 46 -4.97 4.36 3.29
CA LEU A 46 -5.40 5.72 3.60
C LEU A 46 -6.93 5.86 3.65
N ASP A 47 -7.64 5.11 2.82
CA ASP A 47 -9.10 5.03 2.82
C ASP A 47 -9.66 4.22 4.00
N GLY A 48 -8.79 3.46 4.69
CA GLY A 48 -9.13 2.64 5.85
C GLY A 48 -9.70 1.26 5.51
N ASP A 49 -9.64 0.85 4.24
CA ASP A 49 -10.15 -0.44 3.75
C ASP A 49 -9.28 -1.61 4.19
N ILE A 50 -7.98 -1.37 4.34
CA ILE A 50 -7.01 -2.36 4.78
C ILE A 50 -6.10 -1.78 5.86
N GLY A 51 -5.61 -2.65 6.74
CA GLY A 51 -4.70 -2.26 7.81
C GLY A 51 -3.76 -3.38 8.22
N GLY A 52 -2.52 -3.00 8.50
CA GLY A 52 -1.48 -3.92 8.94
C GLY A 52 -0.86 -4.72 7.80
N ARG A 53 0.37 -5.16 8.05
CA ARG A 53 1.24 -5.83 7.09
C ARG A 53 0.61 -6.96 6.26
N GLU A 54 -0.17 -7.85 6.88
CA GLU A 54 -0.74 -9.02 6.18
C GLU A 54 -1.77 -8.62 5.13
N GLN A 55 -2.68 -7.70 5.48
CA GLN A 55 -3.71 -7.21 4.56
C GLN A 55 -3.10 -6.39 3.43
N GLU A 56 -2.10 -5.57 3.76
CA GLU A 56 -1.33 -4.83 2.75
C GLU A 56 -0.63 -5.76 1.76
N LEU A 57 0.03 -6.81 2.25
CA LEU A 57 0.73 -7.77 1.38
C LEU A 57 -0.26 -8.51 0.47
N ALA A 58 -1.37 -8.99 1.01
CA ALA A 58 -2.40 -9.69 0.24
C ALA A 58 -2.98 -8.79 -0.86
N HIS A 59 -3.29 -7.54 -0.54
CA HIS A 59 -3.81 -6.57 -1.51
C HIS A 59 -2.79 -6.26 -2.61
N ALA A 60 -1.54 -5.96 -2.22
CA ALA A 60 -0.48 -5.63 -3.15
C ALA A 60 -0.18 -6.79 -4.13
N LEU A 61 -0.20 -8.03 -3.65
CA LEU A 61 0.00 -9.22 -4.50
C LEU A 61 -1.15 -9.40 -5.49
N ARG A 62 -2.40 -9.24 -5.05
CA ARG A 62 -3.58 -9.31 -5.92
C ARG A 62 -3.50 -8.27 -7.04
N VAL A 63 -3.18 -7.02 -6.70
CA VAL A 63 -3.05 -5.94 -7.69
C VAL A 63 -1.88 -6.20 -8.64
N ALA A 64 -0.71 -6.60 -8.12
CA ALA A 64 0.47 -6.87 -8.93
C ALA A 64 0.29 -8.04 -9.91
N ARG A 65 -0.55 -9.02 -9.55
CA ARG A 65 -0.93 -10.16 -10.41
C ARG A 65 -2.00 -9.80 -11.46
N GLY A 66 -2.59 -8.60 -11.38
CA GLY A 66 -3.69 -8.18 -12.24
C GLY A 66 -5.03 -8.82 -11.85
N GLU A 67 -5.16 -9.24 -10.59
CA GLU A 67 -6.40 -9.79 -10.00
C GLU A 67 -7.24 -8.69 -9.34
N ALA A 68 -6.92 -7.41 -9.61
CA ALA A 68 -7.74 -6.27 -9.24
C ALA A 68 -8.81 -6.04 -10.31
N GLU A 69 -10.07 -6.09 -9.89
CA GLU A 69 -11.26 -5.85 -10.73
C GLU A 69 -11.43 -4.37 -11.07
#